data_AF-A0A496ZVV2-F1
#
_entry.id   AF-A0A496ZVV2-F1
#
_cell.length_a   1.000
_cell.length_b   1.000
_cell.length_c   1.000
_cell.angle_alpha   90.00
_cell.angle_beta   90.00
_cell.angle_gamma   90.00
#
_symmetry.space_group_name_H-M   'P 1'
#
loop_
_entity.id
_entity.type
_entity.pdbx_description
1 polymer ?
#
loop_
_entity_poly.entity_id
_entity_poly.type
_entity_poly.pdbx_seq_one_letter_code
_entity_poly.pdbx_strand_id
1 'polypeptide(L)'
;MKLVITVFLLMMLSSLIALPFTDILNSEDYYAGLGKATTYEKADQKALKDLVSKISTSVEVNFQNVYTEEDGVLKEFAESIVKTYSNTMLRNTMSKVDEESEPGKVVVVRYVERQDLNKIFTDRKRKIIDYAKTAYEAENELRIGDALRYYYWSLVLLRSHPDNNSLYACIDEQDRTLITFLPNRIERVFSLLSLDVIKNTMEDAHRTIKLQICFNKQLVQNLDVMYYTGDSWSCKITTSNGFALLDFYDEYAKNLNQFDLKIEYIYYNKRNIDAEIRELLEDFDNPVFAASRKTVVINEEQTQSTTPIAPQVEIQPTFDSVSMAPYQHVMGEIIENLNDKNKEPSQDIFTEEGYQQFQKIVEYGNARLLSDDMNLFAARVNDEVTVRPVPVQFEFSNNDRKFTEYLTFIFNEDNKINAVNFALGEIAINDILNKSEAWGTLENKYQIIQFMEYYKTAYCLKNVDFVQNVFADNALIIIGNVLKQDKPIENMYQKLENVEYVRLSKQEYVERLQNAFRSNEYVNVSFEDNTVKKVNGDDKIYGIQIAQNYWSSNYADKGYLFLMIDLNDPKEPKIYVRSWQPVKSPDGSIIGLEDFQLY
;
A
#
# COMPACT_ATOMS: atom_id res chain seq x y z
N MET A 1 -36.61 -59.17 -20.90
CA MET A 1 -36.19 -58.38 -19.72
C MET A 1 -34.86 -57.62 -19.91
N LYS A 2 -34.45 -57.29 -21.14
CA LYS A 2 -33.31 -56.39 -21.43
C LYS A 2 -33.68 -55.16 -22.27
N LEU A 3 -34.91 -55.10 -22.79
CA LEU A 3 -35.39 -53.97 -23.60
C LEU A 3 -36.06 -52.86 -22.76
N VAL A 4 -36.52 -53.19 -21.54
CA VAL A 4 -37.24 -52.25 -20.66
C VAL A 4 -36.27 -51.39 -19.83
N ILE A 5 -35.04 -51.88 -19.60
CA ILE A 5 -34.02 -51.18 -18.81
C ILE A 5 -33.31 -50.10 -19.65
N THR A 6 -33.18 -50.29 -20.96
CA THR A 6 -32.55 -49.29 -21.85
C THR A 6 -33.44 -48.08 -22.12
N VAL A 7 -34.76 -48.23 -22.06
CA VAL A 7 -35.71 -47.10 -22.21
C VAL A 7 -35.82 -46.29 -20.92
N PHE A 8 -35.61 -46.91 -19.75
CA PHE A 8 -35.60 -46.20 -18.47
C PHE A 8 -34.28 -45.44 -18.21
N LEU A 9 -33.16 -45.90 -18.80
CA LEU A 9 -31.86 -45.23 -18.68
C LEU A 9 -31.70 -44.02 -19.63
N LEU A 10 -32.53 -43.91 -20.68
CA LEU A 10 -32.57 -42.72 -21.55
C LEU A 10 -33.48 -41.60 -21.02
N MET A 11 -34.34 -41.88 -20.03
CA MET A 11 -35.16 -40.87 -19.34
C MET A 11 -34.46 -40.21 -18.14
N MET A 12 -33.25 -40.66 -17.80
CA MET A 12 -32.36 -40.04 -16.79
C MET A 12 -31.23 -39.23 -17.45
N LEU A 13 -31.39 -38.82 -18.70
CA LEU A 13 -30.83 -37.55 -19.16
C LEU A 13 -31.73 -36.49 -18.56
N SER A 14 -31.45 -36.09 -17.32
CA SER A 14 -31.88 -34.80 -16.79
C SER A 14 -31.46 -33.77 -17.82
N SER A 15 -32.43 -33.33 -18.63
CA SER A 15 -32.35 -32.05 -19.30
C SER A 15 -31.82 -31.06 -18.28
N LEU A 16 -30.67 -30.45 -18.54
CA LEU A 16 -30.48 -29.09 -18.08
C LEU A 16 -31.64 -28.30 -18.70
N ILE A 17 -32.76 -28.20 -17.97
CA ILE A 17 -33.88 -27.38 -18.38
C ILE A 17 -33.35 -25.96 -18.24
N ALA A 18 -33.01 -25.34 -19.38
CA ALA A 18 -32.72 -23.92 -19.40
C ALA A 18 -33.94 -23.19 -18.83
N LEU A 19 -33.77 -22.47 -17.71
CA LEU A 19 -34.87 -21.79 -17.01
C LEU A 19 -35.70 -20.97 -18.01
N PRO A 20 -37.03 -21.17 -18.10
CA PRO A 20 -37.89 -20.43 -19.02
C PRO A 20 -37.73 -18.91 -18.83
N PHE A 21 -37.78 -18.16 -19.94
CA PHE A 21 -37.61 -16.70 -19.93
C PHE A 21 -38.59 -16.00 -18.97
N THR A 22 -39.82 -16.51 -18.88
CA THR A 22 -40.87 -16.05 -17.98
C THR A 22 -40.60 -16.35 -16.50
N ASP A 23 -39.90 -17.43 -16.20
CA ASP A 23 -39.70 -17.90 -14.82
C ASP A 23 -38.61 -17.04 -14.14
N ILE A 24 -37.61 -16.60 -14.90
CA ILE A 24 -36.58 -15.66 -14.43
C ILE A 24 -37.19 -14.30 -14.05
N LEU A 25 -38.18 -13.83 -14.83
CA LEU A 25 -38.81 -12.53 -14.59
C LEU A 25 -39.78 -12.52 -13.39
N ASN A 26 -40.35 -13.68 -13.05
CA ASN A 26 -41.37 -13.80 -12.01
C ASN A 26 -40.85 -14.45 -10.72
N SER A 27 -39.64 -15.01 -10.72
CA SER A 27 -39.05 -15.63 -9.54
C SER A 27 -38.58 -14.57 -8.53
N GLU A 28 -38.81 -14.85 -7.25
CA GLU A 28 -38.27 -14.04 -6.16
C GLU A 28 -36.76 -14.26 -5.96
N ASP A 29 -36.17 -15.30 -6.53
CA ASP A 29 -34.76 -15.65 -6.36
C ASP A 29 -33.82 -14.74 -7.17
N TYR A 30 -34.36 -13.99 -8.14
CA TYR A 30 -33.59 -13.18 -9.08
C TYR A 30 -33.97 -11.70 -9.05
N TYR A 31 -32.98 -10.85 -9.30
CA TYR A 31 -33.23 -9.53 -9.88
C TYR A 31 -33.10 -9.66 -11.40
N ALA A 32 -34.10 -9.18 -12.15
CA ALA A 32 -34.13 -9.30 -13.60
C ALA A 32 -34.48 -7.97 -14.28
N GLY A 33 -33.65 -7.54 -15.23
CA GLY A 33 -33.86 -6.37 -16.08
C GLY A 33 -34.20 -6.77 -17.51
N LEU A 34 -35.13 -6.06 -18.14
CA LEU A 34 -35.65 -6.35 -19.47
C LEU A 34 -35.26 -5.25 -20.46
N GLY A 35 -34.73 -5.64 -21.61
CA GLY A 35 -34.34 -4.72 -22.67
C GLY A 35 -34.96 -5.11 -24.01
N LYS A 36 -35.53 -4.13 -24.70
CA LYS A 36 -36.13 -4.30 -26.03
C LYS A 36 -35.51 -3.33 -27.02
N ALA A 37 -34.96 -3.84 -28.12
CA ALA A 37 -34.38 -3.01 -29.19
C ALA A 37 -34.40 -3.73 -30.55
N THR A 38 -33.88 -3.08 -31.59
CA THR A 38 -33.75 -3.64 -32.94
C THR A 38 -32.48 -4.45 -33.15
N THR A 39 -31.51 -4.36 -32.22
CA THR A 39 -30.27 -5.16 -32.22
C THR A 39 -30.02 -5.74 -30.84
N TYR A 40 -29.26 -6.83 -30.78
CA TYR A 40 -28.90 -7.49 -29.53
C TYR A 40 -28.14 -6.55 -28.58
N GLU A 41 -27.13 -5.83 -29.07
CA GLU A 41 -26.30 -4.95 -28.23
C GLU A 41 -27.12 -3.85 -27.57
N LYS A 42 -28.05 -3.25 -28.31
CA LYS A 42 -28.94 -2.21 -27.78
C LYS A 42 -29.97 -2.79 -26.80
N ALA A 43 -30.45 -4.02 -27.03
CA ALA A 43 -31.39 -4.68 -26.14
C ALA A 43 -30.68 -5.08 -24.84
N ASP A 44 -29.48 -5.63 -24.93
CA ASP A 44 -28.64 -6.03 -23.80
C ASP A 44 -28.27 -4.82 -22.92
N GLN A 45 -27.80 -3.71 -23.50
CA GLN A 45 -27.54 -2.47 -22.74
C GLN A 45 -28.78 -1.91 -22.04
N LYS A 46 -29.96 -2.01 -22.66
CA LYS A 46 -31.22 -1.60 -22.03
C LYS A 46 -31.61 -2.54 -20.89
N ALA A 47 -31.46 -3.85 -21.06
CA ALA A 47 -31.73 -4.85 -20.04
C ALA A 47 -30.83 -4.63 -18.82
N LEU A 48 -29.57 -4.30 -19.08
CA LEU A 48 -28.58 -3.94 -18.08
C LEU A 48 -28.99 -2.72 -17.27
N LYS A 49 -29.41 -1.65 -17.95
CA LYS A 49 -29.88 -0.41 -17.32
C LYS A 49 -31.13 -0.66 -16.48
N ASP A 50 -32.07 -1.46 -16.98
CA ASP A 50 -33.30 -1.85 -16.25
C ASP A 50 -32.96 -2.67 -14.99
N LEU A 51 -32.02 -3.62 -15.08
CA LEU A 51 -31.55 -4.41 -13.94
C LEU A 51 -30.93 -3.52 -12.86
N VAL A 52 -30.03 -2.62 -13.24
CA VAL A 52 -29.40 -1.65 -12.34
C VAL A 52 -30.46 -0.80 -11.64
N SER A 53 -31.43 -0.25 -12.38
CA SER A 53 -32.49 0.59 -11.80
C SER A 53 -33.35 -0.19 -10.77
N LYS A 54 -33.73 -1.44 -11.08
CA LYS A 54 -34.51 -2.28 -10.15
C LYS A 54 -33.75 -2.62 -8.86
N ILE A 55 -32.46 -2.97 -8.97
CA ILE A 55 -31.62 -3.21 -7.79
C ILE A 55 -31.55 -1.91 -6.98
N SER A 56 -31.34 -0.77 -7.64
CA SER A 56 -31.20 0.54 -7.00
C SER A 56 -32.44 0.91 -6.19
N THR A 57 -33.64 0.81 -6.77
CA THR A 57 -34.90 1.05 -6.04
C THR A 57 -35.05 0.14 -4.82
N SER A 58 -34.52 -1.09 -4.86
CA SER A 58 -34.58 -1.99 -3.70
C SER A 58 -33.65 -1.62 -2.55
N VAL A 59 -32.58 -0.85 -2.82
CA VAL A 59 -31.58 -0.44 -1.81
C VAL A 59 -31.62 1.05 -1.48
N GLU A 60 -32.38 1.85 -2.24
CA GLU A 60 -32.46 3.32 -2.17
C GLU A 60 -32.78 3.84 -0.76
N VAL A 61 -33.76 3.22 -0.08
CA VAL A 61 -34.18 3.61 1.28
C VAL A 61 -33.02 3.59 2.27
N ASN A 62 -32.00 2.77 2.02
CA ASN A 62 -30.87 2.65 2.93
C ASN A 62 -29.86 3.80 2.83
N PHE A 63 -29.96 4.65 1.80
CA PHE A 63 -29.05 5.77 1.56
C PHE A 63 -29.63 7.14 1.95
N GLN A 64 -30.88 7.21 2.41
CA GLN A 64 -31.57 8.45 2.77
C GLN A 64 -30.80 9.34 3.77
N ASN A 65 -30.01 8.74 4.66
CA ASN A 65 -29.23 9.48 5.67
C ASN A 65 -27.87 9.98 5.16
N VAL A 66 -27.43 9.52 3.99
CA VAL A 66 -26.11 9.85 3.41
C VAL A 66 -26.17 11.13 2.55
N TYR A 67 -27.35 11.46 2.01
CA TYR A 67 -27.59 12.61 1.14
C TYR A 67 -28.84 13.37 1.58
N THR A 68 -28.77 14.71 1.65
CA THR A 68 -29.93 15.56 1.94
C THR A 68 -30.86 15.72 0.73
N GLU A 69 -32.17 15.72 1.00
CA GLU A 69 -33.29 15.50 0.07
C GLU A 69 -33.40 16.49 -1.10
N GLU A 70 -33.01 16.04 -2.29
CA GLU A 70 -33.76 16.27 -3.54
C GLU A 70 -34.07 14.89 -4.14
N ASP A 71 -35.35 14.57 -4.35
CA ASP A 71 -35.82 13.22 -4.78
C ASP A 71 -35.12 12.67 -6.04
N GLY A 72 -34.58 13.56 -6.90
CA GLY A 72 -33.79 13.16 -8.08
C GLY A 72 -32.36 12.71 -7.75
N VAL A 73 -31.71 13.35 -6.78
CA VAL A 73 -30.30 13.16 -6.46
C VAL A 73 -30.06 11.84 -5.72
N LEU A 74 -30.98 11.47 -4.81
CA LEU A 74 -30.88 10.21 -4.07
C LEU A 74 -30.98 8.99 -4.99
N LYS A 75 -31.90 9.02 -5.95
CA LYS A 75 -32.07 7.95 -6.93
C LYS A 75 -30.86 7.84 -7.86
N GLU A 76 -30.35 8.96 -8.36
CA GLU A 76 -29.12 8.99 -9.17
C GLU A 76 -27.92 8.44 -8.39
N PHE A 77 -27.81 8.77 -7.10
CA PHE A 77 -26.81 8.21 -6.20
C PHE A 77 -26.99 6.70 -6.03
N ALA A 78 -28.19 6.20 -5.71
CA ALA A 78 -28.43 4.77 -5.60
C ALA A 78 -28.09 4.02 -6.91
N GLU A 79 -28.45 4.58 -8.07
CA GLU A 79 -28.12 4.03 -9.38
C GLU A 79 -26.61 4.01 -9.66
N SER A 80 -25.87 5.06 -9.29
CA SER A 80 -24.41 5.07 -9.44
C SER A 80 -23.72 4.11 -8.47
N ILE A 81 -24.23 3.96 -7.24
CA ILE A 81 -23.74 2.97 -6.27
C ILE A 81 -23.91 1.55 -6.81
N VAL A 82 -25.11 1.20 -7.29
CA VAL A 82 -25.35 -0.09 -7.96
C VAL A 82 -24.44 -0.26 -9.17
N LYS A 83 -24.17 0.81 -9.92
CA LYS A 83 -23.21 0.81 -11.03
C LYS A 83 -21.77 0.49 -10.58
N THR A 84 -21.33 0.86 -9.38
CA THR A 84 -19.99 0.47 -8.86
C THR A 84 -19.88 -1.05 -8.63
N TYR A 85 -20.95 -1.67 -8.13
CA TYR A 85 -21.01 -3.13 -8.05
C TYR A 85 -21.12 -3.76 -9.44
N SER A 86 -21.58 -2.99 -10.42
CA SER A 86 -21.87 -3.42 -11.77
C SER A 86 -20.62 -3.74 -12.61
N ASN A 87 -19.47 -3.10 -12.36
CA ASN A 87 -18.22 -3.49 -13.01
C ASN A 87 -17.70 -4.86 -12.55
N THR A 88 -18.08 -5.30 -11.35
CA THR A 88 -17.83 -6.66 -10.83
C THR A 88 -18.95 -7.64 -11.20
N MET A 89 -20.21 -7.20 -11.18
CA MET A 89 -21.42 -8.00 -11.49
C MET A 89 -21.61 -8.28 -12.97
N LEU A 90 -21.54 -7.26 -13.83
CA LEU A 90 -22.12 -7.31 -15.18
C LEU A 90 -21.20 -7.92 -16.24
N ARG A 91 -19.93 -8.14 -15.92
CA ARG A 91 -19.09 -9.04 -16.70
C ARG A 91 -19.61 -10.48 -16.64
N ASN A 92 -20.32 -10.84 -15.57
CA ASN A 92 -20.75 -12.21 -15.28
C ASN A 92 -22.27 -12.37 -15.06
N THR A 93 -23.10 -11.33 -15.24
CA THR A 93 -24.56 -11.52 -15.18
C THR A 93 -25.03 -12.37 -16.33
N MET A 94 -25.89 -13.33 -16.01
CA MET A 94 -26.47 -14.22 -17.00
C MET A 94 -27.40 -13.40 -17.91
N SER A 95 -27.29 -13.60 -19.22
CA SER A 95 -28.21 -13.02 -20.21
C SER A 95 -28.96 -14.13 -20.93
N LYS A 96 -30.23 -13.86 -21.25
CA LYS A 96 -31.04 -14.75 -22.09
C LYS A 96 -31.83 -13.94 -23.09
N VAL A 97 -31.87 -14.42 -24.33
CA VAL A 97 -32.67 -13.84 -25.41
C VAL A 97 -34.05 -14.51 -25.39
N ASP A 98 -35.09 -13.73 -25.61
CA ASP A 98 -36.43 -14.26 -25.84
C ASP A 98 -36.53 -14.83 -27.26
N GLU A 99 -36.56 -16.16 -27.36
CA GLU A 99 -36.65 -16.88 -28.64
C GLU A 99 -38.01 -16.71 -29.33
N GLU A 100 -39.04 -16.22 -28.61
CA GLU A 100 -40.40 -15.99 -29.14
C GLU A 100 -40.64 -14.53 -29.55
N SER A 101 -39.59 -13.72 -29.62
CA SER A 101 -39.69 -12.28 -29.94
C SER A 101 -40.15 -12.02 -31.39
N GLU A 102 -40.96 -10.97 -31.57
CA GLU A 102 -41.48 -10.56 -32.89
C GLU A 102 -40.35 -10.29 -33.91
N PRO A 103 -40.52 -10.64 -35.20
CA PRO A 103 -39.52 -10.36 -36.23
C PRO A 103 -39.11 -8.88 -36.27
N GLY A 104 -37.81 -8.60 -36.19
CA GLY A 104 -37.25 -7.24 -36.18
C GLY A 104 -37.13 -6.60 -34.79
N LYS A 105 -37.49 -7.31 -33.73
CA LYS A 105 -37.25 -6.90 -32.33
C LYS A 105 -36.45 -7.98 -31.61
N VAL A 106 -35.44 -7.55 -30.86
CA VAL A 106 -34.67 -8.39 -29.95
C VAL A 106 -35.05 -8.03 -28.52
N VAL A 107 -35.42 -9.04 -27.73
CA VAL A 107 -35.71 -8.91 -26.31
C VAL A 107 -34.66 -9.68 -25.53
N VAL A 108 -34.02 -9.02 -24.58
CA VAL A 108 -32.97 -9.59 -23.71
C VAL A 108 -33.40 -9.42 -22.27
N VAL A 109 -33.20 -10.45 -21.45
CA VAL A 109 -33.23 -10.37 -19.99
C VAL A 109 -31.81 -10.51 -19.46
N ARG A 110 -31.43 -9.59 -18.56
CA ARG A 110 -30.22 -9.67 -17.73
C ARG A 110 -30.67 -9.99 -16.31
N TYR A 111 -30.05 -10.96 -15.66
CA TYR A 111 -30.45 -11.34 -14.31
C TYR A 111 -29.27 -11.72 -13.42
N VAL A 112 -29.50 -11.63 -12.11
CA VAL A 112 -28.57 -12.04 -11.06
C VAL A 112 -29.32 -12.68 -9.91
N GLU A 113 -28.76 -13.74 -9.33
CA GLU A 113 -29.29 -14.36 -8.13
C GLU A 113 -29.18 -13.40 -6.94
N ARG A 114 -30.22 -13.34 -6.10
CA ARG A 114 -30.17 -12.53 -4.88
C ARG A 114 -29.02 -12.94 -3.96
N GLN A 115 -28.68 -14.23 -3.93
CA GLN A 115 -27.57 -14.74 -3.12
C GLN A 115 -26.22 -14.21 -3.61
N ASP A 116 -26.01 -14.11 -4.92
CA ASP A 116 -24.80 -13.53 -5.51
C ASP A 116 -24.67 -12.04 -5.20
N LEU A 117 -25.79 -11.30 -5.25
CA LEU A 117 -25.82 -9.90 -4.84
C LEU A 117 -25.45 -9.74 -3.36
N ASN A 118 -26.00 -10.59 -2.48
CA ASN A 118 -25.66 -10.57 -1.05
C ASN A 118 -24.19 -10.91 -0.78
N LYS A 119 -23.59 -11.80 -1.58
CA LYS A 119 -22.15 -12.12 -1.49
C LYS A 119 -21.29 -10.89 -1.74
N ILE A 120 -21.66 -10.07 -2.71
CA ILE A 120 -20.92 -8.84 -3.04
C ILE A 120 -21.04 -7.80 -1.93
N PHE A 121 -22.23 -7.59 -1.38
CA PHE A 121 -22.38 -6.73 -0.20
C PHE A 121 -21.56 -7.27 0.97
N THR A 122 -21.54 -8.58 1.17
CA THR A 122 -20.72 -9.23 2.20
C THR A 122 -19.22 -9.00 1.98
N ASP A 123 -18.74 -9.07 0.73
CA ASP A 123 -17.34 -8.83 0.40
C ASP A 123 -16.97 -7.35 0.57
N ARG A 124 -17.83 -6.40 0.17
CA ARG A 124 -17.63 -4.96 0.45
C ARG A 124 -17.64 -4.69 1.97
N LYS A 125 -18.56 -5.29 2.73
CA LYS A 125 -18.57 -5.21 4.20
C LYS A 125 -17.25 -5.70 4.79
N ARG A 126 -16.72 -6.84 4.33
CA ARG A 126 -15.43 -7.36 4.79
C ARG A 126 -14.30 -6.35 4.53
N LYS A 127 -14.26 -5.77 3.32
CA LYS A 127 -13.29 -4.75 2.93
C LYS A 127 -13.38 -3.47 3.77
N ILE A 128 -14.60 -2.98 4.04
CA ILE A 128 -14.83 -1.83 4.94
C ILE A 128 -14.23 -2.11 6.32
N ILE A 129 -14.53 -3.28 6.90
CA ILE A 129 -14.03 -3.65 8.23
C ILE A 129 -12.51 -3.80 8.24
N ASP A 130 -11.93 -4.42 7.20
CA ASP A 130 -10.48 -4.59 7.06
C ASP A 130 -9.75 -3.25 6.95
N TYR A 131 -10.25 -2.31 6.14
CA TYR A 131 -9.68 -0.96 6.06
C TYR A 131 -9.83 -0.20 7.38
N ALA A 132 -10.97 -0.29 8.07
CA ALA A 132 -11.15 0.35 9.37
C ALA A 132 -10.16 -0.17 10.43
N LYS A 133 -9.93 -1.48 10.48
CA LYS A 133 -8.94 -2.11 11.38
C LYS A 133 -7.51 -1.74 11.01
N THR A 134 -7.16 -1.87 9.73
CA THR A 134 -5.83 -1.50 9.20
C THR A 134 -5.52 -0.03 9.48
N ALA A 135 -6.50 0.86 9.36
CA ALA A 135 -6.34 2.28 9.67
C ALA A 135 -6.04 2.52 11.16
N TYR A 136 -6.72 1.79 12.05
CA TYR A 136 -6.52 1.88 13.48
C TYR A 136 -5.15 1.36 13.91
N GLU A 137 -4.73 0.22 13.36
CA GLU A 137 -3.38 -0.33 13.54
C GLU A 137 -2.32 0.66 13.07
N ALA A 138 -2.46 1.20 11.85
CA ALA A 138 -1.56 2.19 11.29
C ALA A 138 -1.48 3.47 12.13
N GLU A 139 -2.58 3.91 12.73
CA GLU A 139 -2.59 5.08 13.60
C GLU A 139 -1.79 4.86 14.89
N ASN A 140 -1.97 3.70 15.53
CA ASN A 140 -1.22 3.32 16.73
C ASN A 140 0.27 3.15 16.44
N GLU A 141 0.60 2.75 15.22
CA GLU A 141 1.95 2.61 14.71
C GLU A 141 2.44 3.88 14.00
N LEU A 142 1.86 5.05 14.30
CA LEU A 142 2.26 6.37 13.79
C LEU A 142 2.39 6.51 12.26
N ARG A 143 1.91 5.52 11.47
CA ARG A 143 1.77 5.58 10.01
C ARG A 143 0.54 6.39 9.64
N ILE A 144 0.57 7.68 10.01
CA ILE A 144 -0.61 8.55 9.98
C ILE A 144 -1.15 8.76 8.56
N GLY A 145 -0.29 8.79 7.54
CA GLY A 145 -0.77 8.86 6.16
C GLY A 145 -1.58 7.62 5.76
N ASP A 146 -1.17 6.43 6.22
CA ASP A 146 -1.89 5.18 5.96
C ASP A 146 -3.18 5.11 6.76
N ALA A 147 -3.15 5.56 8.02
CA ALA A 147 -4.34 5.68 8.85
C ALA A 147 -5.40 6.57 8.18
N LEU A 148 -5.02 7.78 7.77
CA LEU A 148 -5.93 8.72 7.08
C LEU A 148 -6.48 8.12 5.78
N ARG A 149 -5.62 7.51 4.95
CA ARG A 149 -6.02 6.83 3.72
C ARG A 149 -7.07 5.77 3.99
N TYR A 150 -6.80 4.83 4.90
CA TYR A 150 -7.68 3.69 5.12
C TYR A 150 -8.94 4.05 5.89
N TYR A 151 -8.90 5.01 6.82
CA TYR A 151 -10.12 5.55 7.41
C TYR A 151 -11.01 6.20 6.34
N TYR A 152 -10.42 6.98 5.44
CA TYR A 152 -11.17 7.64 4.37
C TYR A 152 -11.74 6.64 3.35
N TRP A 153 -10.93 5.70 2.87
CA TRP A 153 -11.38 4.66 1.93
C TRP A 153 -12.45 3.77 2.55
N SER A 154 -12.30 3.41 3.83
CA SER A 154 -13.34 2.72 4.58
C SER A 154 -14.64 3.53 4.65
N LEU A 155 -14.56 4.85 4.85
CA LEU A 155 -15.73 5.73 4.93
C LEU A 155 -16.43 5.86 3.58
N VAL A 156 -15.68 6.00 2.48
CA VAL A 156 -16.21 6.06 1.12
C VAL A 156 -16.94 4.75 0.77
N LEU A 157 -16.32 3.60 1.04
CA LEU A 157 -16.98 2.30 0.86
C LEU A 157 -18.20 2.14 1.78
N LEU A 158 -18.10 2.56 3.03
CA LEU A 158 -19.22 2.48 3.97
C LEU A 158 -20.43 3.26 3.46
N ARG A 159 -20.25 4.51 3.04
CA ARG A 159 -21.33 5.36 2.50
C ARG A 159 -22.00 4.77 1.26
N SER A 160 -21.30 3.86 0.57
CA SER A 160 -21.78 3.12 -0.59
C SER A 160 -22.42 1.76 -0.29
N HIS A 161 -22.44 1.34 0.97
CA HIS A 161 -22.99 0.06 1.38
C HIS A 161 -24.47 0.22 1.77
N PRO A 162 -25.38 -0.70 1.39
CA PRO A 162 -26.78 -0.64 1.82
C PRO A 162 -26.89 -0.56 3.35
N ASP A 163 -26.21 -1.43 4.09
CA ASP A 163 -26.26 -1.42 5.56
C ASP A 163 -25.41 -0.32 6.25
N ASN A 164 -25.07 0.79 5.58
CA ASN A 164 -24.13 1.80 6.07
C ASN A 164 -24.38 2.27 7.52
N ASN A 165 -25.64 2.42 7.93
CA ASN A 165 -26.02 2.92 9.25
C ASN A 165 -25.91 1.86 10.37
N SER A 166 -25.86 0.57 10.02
CA SER A 166 -25.88 -0.54 10.98
C SER A 166 -24.58 -1.34 11.03
N LEU A 167 -23.62 -1.05 10.15
CA LEU A 167 -22.31 -1.72 10.17
C LEU A 167 -21.49 -1.32 11.41
N TYR A 168 -21.00 -2.34 12.10
CA TYR A 168 -20.07 -2.24 13.22
C TYR A 168 -18.81 -3.07 12.96
N ALA A 169 -17.74 -2.72 13.65
CA ALA A 169 -16.52 -3.53 13.71
C ALA A 169 -15.97 -3.53 15.14
N CYS A 170 -15.46 -4.68 15.58
CA CYS A 170 -14.64 -4.75 16.77
C CYS A 170 -13.27 -4.13 16.47
N ILE A 171 -13.01 -2.95 17.04
CA ILE A 171 -11.78 -2.16 16.92
C ILE A 171 -11.39 -1.75 18.33
N ASP A 172 -10.14 -2.01 18.73
CA ASP A 172 -9.67 -1.77 20.11
C ASP A 172 -10.49 -2.55 21.15
N GLU A 173 -10.75 -3.83 20.85
CA GLU A 173 -11.57 -4.74 21.65
C GLU A 173 -13.00 -4.22 21.95
N GLN A 174 -13.46 -3.22 21.20
CA GLN A 174 -14.76 -2.58 21.37
C GLN A 174 -15.54 -2.59 20.05
N ASP A 175 -16.83 -2.89 20.13
CA ASP A 175 -17.71 -2.74 18.97
C ASP A 175 -17.96 -1.25 18.69
N ARG A 176 -17.50 -0.80 17.53
CA ARG A 176 -17.64 0.58 17.04
C ARG A 176 -18.64 0.62 15.90
N THR A 177 -19.64 1.50 15.99
CA THR A 177 -20.51 1.84 14.86
C THR A 177 -19.72 2.65 13.83
N LEU A 178 -19.55 2.11 12.61
CA LEU A 178 -18.59 2.66 11.66
C LEU A 178 -18.98 4.04 11.11
N ILE A 179 -20.28 4.30 10.93
CA ILE A 179 -20.77 5.56 10.33
C ILE A 179 -20.42 6.79 11.19
N THR A 180 -20.32 6.62 12.51
CA THR A 180 -19.88 7.66 13.43
C THR A 180 -18.39 7.57 13.75
N PHE A 181 -17.86 6.35 13.88
CA PHE A 181 -16.46 6.14 14.26
C PHE A 181 -15.48 6.70 13.24
N LEU A 182 -15.64 6.38 11.96
CA LEU A 182 -14.69 6.73 10.90
C LEU A 182 -14.49 8.26 10.73
N PRO A 183 -15.54 9.08 10.52
CA PRO A 183 -15.36 10.52 10.36
C PRO A 183 -14.80 11.18 11.63
N ASN A 184 -15.27 10.77 12.82
CA ASN A 184 -14.75 11.29 14.08
C ASN A 184 -13.27 10.96 14.27
N ARG A 185 -12.83 9.78 13.81
CA ARG A 185 -11.44 9.37 13.94
C ARG A 185 -10.53 10.15 12.99
N ILE A 186 -10.97 10.39 11.76
CA ILE A 186 -10.26 11.26 10.79
C ILE A 186 -10.08 12.67 11.38
N GLU A 187 -11.16 13.29 11.90
CA GLU A 187 -11.09 14.61 12.52
C GLU A 187 -10.17 14.65 13.74
N ARG A 188 -10.20 13.59 14.58
CA ARG A 188 -9.26 13.45 15.70
C ARG A 188 -7.82 13.37 15.23
N VAL A 189 -7.53 12.66 14.13
CA VAL A 189 -6.18 12.60 13.59
C VAL A 189 -5.70 14.00 13.21
N PHE A 190 -6.52 14.77 12.47
CA PHE A 190 -6.17 16.14 12.11
C PHE A 190 -6.02 17.08 13.30
N SER A 191 -6.79 16.90 14.38
CA SER A 191 -6.70 17.77 15.56
C SER A 191 -5.48 17.51 16.42
N LEU A 192 -4.92 16.30 16.39
CA LEU A 192 -3.74 15.90 17.15
C LEU A 192 -2.41 16.05 16.39
N LEU A 193 -2.47 16.46 15.12
CA LEU A 193 -1.28 16.80 14.33
C LEU A 193 -0.74 18.18 14.71
N SER A 194 0.56 18.27 15.01
CA SER A 194 1.32 19.52 15.13
C SER A 194 2.23 19.72 13.92
N LEU A 195 2.43 20.98 13.53
CA LEU A 195 3.22 21.41 12.38
C LEU A 195 4.15 22.53 12.85
N ASP A 196 5.42 22.23 13.00
CA ASP A 196 6.40 23.10 13.66
C ASP A 196 7.55 23.44 12.69
N VAL A 197 7.82 24.73 12.49
CA VAL A 197 8.97 25.19 11.69
C VAL A 197 10.22 25.11 12.56
N ILE A 198 11.14 24.21 12.20
CA ILE A 198 12.35 23.94 12.99
C ILE A 198 13.63 24.51 12.38
N LYS A 199 13.62 24.80 11.08
CA LYS A 199 14.71 25.54 10.40
C LYS A 199 14.10 26.40 9.30
N ASN A 200 14.63 27.60 9.14
CA ASN A 200 14.22 28.55 8.12
C ASN A 200 15.48 29.26 7.60
N THR A 201 15.84 28.98 6.36
CA THR A 201 17.05 29.50 5.72
C THR A 201 16.66 30.30 4.49
N MET A 202 17.26 31.48 4.34
CA MET A 202 17.08 32.35 3.18
C MET A 202 18.43 32.51 2.49
N GLU A 203 18.50 32.16 1.21
CA GLU A 203 19.64 32.36 0.33
C GLU A 203 19.17 33.10 -0.92
N ASP A 204 19.62 34.34 -1.11
CA ASP A 204 19.16 35.25 -2.17
C ASP A 204 17.62 35.44 -2.24
N ALA A 205 16.97 34.77 -3.18
CA ALA A 205 15.53 34.78 -3.41
C ALA A 205 14.90 33.39 -3.24
N HIS A 206 15.63 32.46 -2.61
CA HIS A 206 15.17 31.11 -2.31
C HIS A 206 15.15 30.91 -0.80
N ARG A 207 13.97 30.57 -0.27
CA ARG A 207 13.77 30.28 1.13
C ARG A 207 13.47 28.80 1.31
N THR A 208 14.27 28.12 2.12
CA THR A 208 14.08 26.71 2.49
C THR A 208 13.58 26.63 3.92
N ILE A 209 12.42 26.00 4.12
CA ILE A 209 11.81 25.76 5.44
C ILE A 209 11.82 24.26 5.73
N LYS A 210 12.38 23.88 6.88
CA LYS A 210 12.26 22.52 7.44
C LYS A 210 11.08 22.48 8.39
N LEU A 211 10.10 21.66 8.02
CA LEU A 211 8.89 21.42 8.80
C LEU A 211 9.02 20.10 9.55
N GLN A 212 8.68 20.11 10.84
CA GLN A 212 8.46 18.92 11.65
C GLN A 212 6.96 18.70 11.85
N ILE A 213 6.52 17.46 11.68
CA ILE A 213 5.13 17.02 11.79
C ILE A 213 5.07 15.91 12.83
N CYS A 214 4.27 16.13 13.87
CA CYS A 214 4.07 15.15 14.92
C CYS A 214 2.58 14.82 15.07
N PHE A 215 2.28 13.59 15.44
CA PHE A 215 0.97 13.16 15.94
C PHE A 215 1.10 12.85 17.42
N ASN A 216 0.36 13.56 18.26
CA ASN A 216 0.44 13.41 19.71
C ASN A 216 1.89 13.47 20.24
N LYS A 217 2.67 14.44 19.73
CA LYS A 217 4.10 14.67 20.05
C LYS A 217 5.09 13.60 19.55
N GLN A 218 4.67 12.63 18.76
CA GLN A 218 5.58 11.65 18.13
C GLN A 218 5.67 11.89 16.62
N LEU A 219 6.84 11.66 16.03
CA LEU A 219 7.04 11.86 14.60
C LEU A 219 6.13 10.94 13.79
N VAL A 220 5.52 11.47 12.74
CA VAL A 220 4.61 10.71 11.86
C VAL A 220 5.37 9.98 10.76
N GLN A 221 4.77 8.92 10.22
CA GLN A 221 5.26 8.23 9.04
C GLN A 221 4.23 8.24 7.90
N ASN A 222 4.74 8.13 6.68
CA ASN A 222 3.99 8.01 5.43
C ASN A 222 2.98 9.14 5.15
N LEU A 223 3.13 10.32 5.78
CA LEU A 223 2.18 11.41 5.62
C LEU A 223 2.52 12.26 4.39
N ASP A 224 1.57 12.36 3.46
CA ASP A 224 1.64 13.25 2.29
C ASP A 224 1.11 14.65 2.62
N VAL A 225 1.92 15.68 2.33
CA VAL A 225 1.54 17.10 2.48
C VAL A 225 1.80 17.89 1.20
N MET A 226 1.07 19.00 1.05
CA MET A 226 1.28 20.02 0.02
C MET A 226 1.23 21.39 0.68
N TYR A 227 1.97 22.36 0.18
CA TYR A 227 1.96 23.73 0.70
C TYR A 227 1.71 24.74 -0.42
N TYR A 228 1.12 25.87 -0.09
CA TYR A 228 0.85 26.92 -1.06
C TYR A 228 2.11 27.72 -1.36
N THR A 229 2.45 27.88 -2.64
CA THR A 229 3.69 28.53 -3.11
C THR A 229 3.49 30.01 -3.46
N GLY A 230 2.28 30.56 -3.25
CA GLY A 230 1.93 31.94 -3.56
C GLY A 230 1.02 32.07 -4.79
N ASP A 231 1.17 31.18 -5.76
CA ASP A 231 0.39 31.12 -7.00
C ASP A 231 -0.30 29.76 -7.23
N SER A 232 0.22 28.70 -6.61
CA SER A 232 -0.22 27.32 -6.79
C SER A 232 0.05 26.47 -5.54
N TRP A 233 -0.32 25.20 -5.60
CA TRP A 233 0.06 24.23 -4.57
C TRP A 233 1.31 23.48 -5.03
N SER A 234 2.21 23.22 -4.09
CA SER A 234 3.37 22.36 -4.33
C SER A 234 2.94 20.96 -4.80
N CYS A 235 3.88 20.25 -5.41
CA CYS A 235 3.82 18.80 -5.49
C CYS A 235 3.65 18.15 -4.10
N LYS A 236 3.23 16.88 -4.08
CA LYS A 236 3.07 16.14 -2.81
C LYS A 236 4.44 15.81 -2.22
N ILE A 237 4.61 16.02 -0.92
CA ILE A 237 5.79 15.60 -0.16
C ILE A 237 5.37 14.49 0.81
N THR A 238 5.91 13.29 0.61
CA THR A 238 5.74 12.17 1.54
C THR A 238 6.80 12.22 2.63
N THR A 239 6.37 12.27 3.89
CA THR A 239 7.28 12.24 5.05
C THR A 239 7.49 10.82 5.56
N SER A 240 8.75 10.37 5.71
CA SER A 240 9.07 9.06 6.32
C SER A 240 9.30 9.13 7.84
N ASN A 241 9.59 10.32 8.38
CA ASN A 241 9.81 10.53 9.81
C ASN A 241 9.42 11.95 10.26
N GLY A 242 8.25 12.39 9.82
CA GLY A 242 7.67 13.68 10.21
C GLY A 242 8.41 14.91 9.69
N PHE A 243 9.46 14.77 8.88
CA PHE A 243 10.20 15.91 8.33
C PHE A 243 9.90 16.14 6.85
N ALA A 244 9.75 17.40 6.46
CA ALA A 244 9.60 17.87 5.08
C ALA A 244 10.46 19.13 4.84
N LEU A 245 11.07 19.24 3.64
CA LEU A 245 11.66 20.50 3.17
C LEU A 245 10.72 21.18 2.19
N LEU A 246 10.45 22.45 2.47
CA LEU A 246 9.57 23.31 1.67
C LEU A 246 10.43 24.41 1.05
N ASP A 247 10.40 24.49 -0.28
CA ASP A 247 11.11 25.52 -1.04
C ASP A 247 10.13 26.61 -1.50
N PHE A 248 10.48 27.86 -1.24
CA PHE A 248 9.76 29.05 -1.69
C PHE A 248 10.70 29.96 -2.48
N TYR A 249 10.18 30.58 -3.54
CA TYR A 249 10.99 31.38 -4.45
C TYR A 249 10.51 32.84 -4.56
N ASP A 250 11.37 33.68 -5.10
CA ASP A 250 11.12 35.05 -5.53
C ASP A 250 10.57 35.97 -4.42
N GLU A 251 9.69 36.90 -4.79
CA GLU A 251 9.12 37.89 -3.88
C GLU A 251 8.21 37.26 -2.81
N TYR A 252 7.57 36.12 -3.13
CA TYR A 252 6.76 35.38 -2.18
C TYR A 252 7.60 34.88 -1.00
N ALA A 253 8.77 34.30 -1.28
CA ALA A 253 9.70 33.83 -0.25
C ALA A 253 10.11 34.93 0.75
N LYS A 254 10.39 36.14 0.23
CA LYS A 254 10.86 37.29 1.02
C LYS A 254 9.84 37.81 2.02
N ASN A 255 8.55 37.71 1.70
CA ASN A 255 7.46 38.24 2.52
C ASN A 255 6.68 37.14 3.27
N LEU A 256 7.20 35.90 3.31
CA LEU A 256 6.51 34.76 3.87
C LEU A 256 6.56 34.77 5.41
N ASN A 257 5.44 35.08 6.06
CA ASN A 257 5.29 35.00 7.52
C ASN A 257 4.45 33.79 7.96
N GLN A 258 3.62 33.29 7.06
CA GLN A 258 2.83 32.08 7.24
C GLN A 258 2.55 31.47 5.87
N PHE A 259 2.22 30.18 5.84
CA PHE A 259 1.80 29.50 4.63
C PHE A 259 0.69 28.49 4.94
N ASP A 260 -0.14 28.23 3.94
CA ASP A 260 -1.16 27.18 4.05
C ASP A 260 -0.57 25.84 3.63
N LEU A 261 -0.89 24.82 4.41
CA LEU A 261 -0.52 23.44 4.22
C LEU A 261 -1.79 22.59 4.13
N LYS A 262 -1.82 21.68 3.17
CA LYS A 262 -2.87 20.69 2.98
C LYS A 262 -2.30 19.30 3.27
N ILE A 263 -2.92 18.61 4.21
CA ILE A 263 -2.66 17.20 4.50
C ILE A 263 -3.49 16.35 3.53
N GLU A 264 -2.84 15.40 2.87
CA GLU A 264 -3.51 14.45 1.97
C GLU A 264 -4.09 13.28 2.79
N TYR A 265 -5.36 13.00 2.55
CA TYR A 265 -6.11 11.91 3.21
C TYR A 265 -6.93 11.08 2.22
N ILE A 266 -7.17 11.61 1.03
CA ILE A 266 -7.95 10.93 -0.02
C ILE A 266 -7.05 9.89 -0.70
N TYR A 267 -5.77 10.24 -0.91
CA TYR A 267 -4.80 9.46 -1.66
C TYR A 267 -5.34 9.05 -3.03
N TYR A 268 -5.95 10.01 -3.73
CA TYR A 268 -6.59 9.80 -5.03
C TYR A 268 -5.65 9.19 -6.09
N ASN A 269 -4.35 9.48 -6.01
CA ASN A 269 -3.33 8.88 -6.86
C ASN A 269 -3.13 7.38 -6.60
N LYS A 270 -3.48 6.88 -5.41
CA LYS A 270 -3.44 5.47 -5.04
C LYS A 270 -4.77 4.75 -5.33
N ARG A 271 -5.80 5.41 -5.86
CA ARG A 271 -7.13 4.81 -6.06
C ARG A 271 -7.13 3.56 -6.94
N ASN A 272 -6.18 3.44 -7.87
CA ASN A 272 -6.06 2.28 -8.76
C ASN A 272 -5.68 0.98 -8.02
N ILE A 273 -5.25 1.06 -6.76
CA ILE A 273 -5.01 -0.10 -5.89
C ILE A 273 -6.30 -0.90 -5.68
N ASP A 274 -7.46 -0.23 -5.67
CA ASP A 274 -8.76 -0.89 -5.47
C ASP A 274 -9.77 -0.37 -6.48
N ALA A 275 -10.24 -1.26 -7.36
CA ALA A 275 -11.15 -0.90 -8.44
C ALA A 275 -12.46 -0.25 -7.94
N GLU A 276 -12.99 -0.70 -6.80
CA GLU A 276 -14.20 -0.10 -6.22
C GLU A 276 -13.93 1.30 -5.68
N ILE A 277 -12.78 1.52 -5.04
CA ILE A 277 -12.36 2.84 -4.57
C ILE A 277 -12.16 3.81 -5.74
N ARG A 278 -11.51 3.36 -6.82
CA ARG A 278 -11.33 4.18 -8.03
C ARG A 278 -12.65 4.72 -8.55
N GLU A 279 -13.65 3.85 -8.69
CA GLU A 279 -14.98 4.24 -9.16
C GLU A 279 -15.69 5.17 -8.18
N LEU A 280 -15.61 4.86 -6.88
CA LEU A 280 -16.23 5.67 -5.84
C LEU A 280 -15.57 7.07 -5.69
N LEU A 281 -14.28 7.20 -5.97
CA LEU A 281 -13.60 8.49 -5.90
C LEU A 281 -13.77 9.35 -7.18
N GLU A 282 -14.14 8.76 -8.32
CA GLU A 282 -14.33 9.47 -9.60
C GLU A 282 -15.74 10.03 -9.77
N ASP A 283 -16.76 9.27 -9.35
CA ASP A 283 -18.17 9.53 -9.72
C ASP A 283 -19.07 10.01 -8.57
N PHE A 284 -18.52 10.29 -7.36
CA PHE A 284 -19.33 10.56 -6.16
C PHE A 284 -18.94 11.83 -5.41
N ASP A 285 -19.93 12.44 -4.77
CA ASP A 285 -19.72 13.51 -3.79
C ASP A 285 -19.16 12.91 -2.50
N ASN A 286 -17.83 12.94 -2.42
CA ASN A 286 -17.07 12.33 -1.34
C ASN A 286 -16.90 13.31 -0.16
N PRO A 287 -16.92 12.82 1.10
CA PRO A 287 -16.80 13.70 2.26
C PRO A 287 -15.51 14.51 2.21
N VAL A 288 -15.61 15.79 2.59
CA VAL A 288 -14.48 16.72 2.67
C VAL A 288 -14.22 17.08 4.13
N PHE A 289 -12.98 16.97 4.55
CA PHE A 289 -12.54 17.32 5.91
C PHE A 289 -11.77 18.64 5.89
N ALA A 290 -12.42 19.72 6.32
CA ALA A 290 -11.82 21.06 6.32
C ALA A 290 -10.57 21.15 7.22
N ALA A 291 -10.53 20.36 8.30
CA ALA A 291 -9.39 20.28 9.22
C ALA A 291 -8.10 19.76 8.58
N SER A 292 -8.17 19.21 7.36
CA SER A 292 -6.99 18.81 6.59
C SER A 292 -6.17 20.01 6.10
N ARG A 293 -6.75 21.22 6.08
CA ARG A 293 -6.02 22.46 5.80
C ARG A 293 -5.57 23.10 7.10
N LYS A 294 -4.30 23.46 7.15
CA LYS A 294 -3.64 24.07 8.31
C LYS A 294 -2.87 25.29 7.84
N THR A 295 -2.89 26.37 8.59
CA THR A 295 -1.99 27.51 8.38
C THR A 295 -0.81 27.36 9.34
N VAL A 296 0.41 27.38 8.80
CA VAL A 296 1.65 27.27 9.55
C VAL A 296 2.28 28.65 9.64
N VAL A 297 2.55 29.12 10.86
CA VAL A 297 3.19 30.41 11.12
C VAL A 297 4.70 30.22 11.24
N ILE A 298 5.47 31.12 10.65
CA ILE A 298 6.93 31.11 10.72
C ILE A 298 7.36 32.08 11.82
N ASN A 299 7.69 31.55 12.99
CA ASN A 299 8.16 32.36 14.13
C ASN A 299 9.68 32.49 14.09
N GLU A 300 10.20 33.72 13.98
CA GLU A 300 11.65 33.97 13.96
C GLU A 300 12.37 33.59 15.27
N GLU A 301 11.65 33.54 16.40
CA GLU A 301 12.21 33.17 17.72
C GLU A 301 12.37 31.65 17.93
N GLN A 302 11.70 30.80 17.15
CA GLN A 302 11.84 29.33 17.27
C GLN A 302 13.13 28.80 16.62
N THR A 303 13.84 29.65 15.86
CA THR A 303 14.96 29.28 15.00
C THR A 303 16.31 29.08 15.72
N GLN A 304 16.42 29.34 17.02
CA GLN A 304 17.70 29.24 17.75
C GLN A 304 17.73 28.29 18.94
N SER A 305 16.64 27.70 19.39
CA SER A 305 16.66 26.81 20.56
C SER A 305 15.37 26.00 20.69
N THR A 306 15.21 24.93 19.90
CA THR A 306 14.36 23.83 20.36
C THR A 306 15.02 22.51 19.97
N THR A 307 15.62 21.85 20.96
CA THR A 307 15.76 20.39 20.95
C THR A 307 14.37 19.82 20.60
N PRO A 308 14.25 18.84 19.69
CA PRO A 308 12.95 18.29 19.31
C PRO A 308 12.12 17.95 20.56
N ILE A 309 10.92 18.52 20.67
CA ILE A 309 10.00 18.32 21.83
C ILE A 309 9.31 16.95 21.75
N ALA A 310 9.42 16.25 20.63
CA ALA A 310 9.13 14.83 20.60
C ALA A 310 10.14 14.12 21.53
N PRO A 311 9.75 13.10 22.31
CA PRO A 311 10.75 12.14 22.73
C PRO A 311 11.41 11.69 21.42
N GLN A 312 12.64 12.15 21.19
CA GLN A 312 13.55 11.33 20.43
C GLN A 312 13.49 10.03 21.21
N VAL A 313 12.83 9.04 20.63
CA VAL A 313 13.23 7.68 20.93
C VAL A 313 14.67 7.71 20.46
N GLU A 314 15.57 8.08 21.38
CA GLU A 314 16.98 7.89 21.19
C GLU A 314 17.02 6.40 20.90
N ILE A 315 17.21 6.07 19.63
CA ILE A 315 17.72 4.77 19.25
C ILE A 315 19.10 4.79 19.88
N GLN A 316 19.19 4.55 21.18
CA GLN A 316 20.44 4.21 21.82
C GLN A 316 20.71 2.83 21.24
N PRO A 317 21.65 2.70 20.27
CA PRO A 317 21.97 1.39 19.74
C PRO A 317 22.46 0.56 20.94
N THR A 318 21.74 -0.50 21.25
CA THR A 318 22.06 -1.38 22.37
C THR A 318 23.13 -2.42 21.99
N PHE A 319 23.85 -2.21 20.88
CA PHE A 319 25.06 -2.95 20.49
C PHE A 319 26.27 -2.00 20.58
N ASP A 320 27.48 -2.54 20.46
CA ASP A 320 28.74 -1.80 20.37
C ASP A 320 28.66 -0.74 19.27
N SER A 321 28.20 0.47 19.62
CA SER A 321 28.37 1.65 18.79
C SER A 321 29.86 1.75 18.52
N VAL A 322 30.27 1.46 17.29
CA VAL A 322 31.67 1.61 16.94
C VAL A 322 31.95 3.10 16.81
N SER A 323 33.19 3.48 17.07
CA SER A 323 33.57 4.88 16.92
C SER A 323 33.23 5.37 15.51
N MET A 324 32.57 6.53 15.42
CA MET A 324 32.33 7.20 14.14
C MET A 324 33.61 7.78 13.54
N ALA A 325 34.67 7.94 14.32
CA ALA A 325 35.90 8.62 13.90
C ALA A 325 36.51 8.12 12.57
N PRO A 326 36.55 6.80 12.27
CA PRO A 326 37.07 6.30 10.99
C PRO A 326 36.22 6.71 9.78
N TYR A 327 34.93 6.98 9.98
CA TYR A 327 33.95 7.19 8.91
C TYR A 327 33.61 8.67 8.69
N GLN A 328 33.97 9.55 9.62
CA GLN A 328 33.60 10.97 9.60
C GLN A 328 34.04 11.71 8.33
N HIS A 329 35.28 11.48 7.89
CA HIS A 329 35.80 12.16 6.70
C HIS A 329 35.04 11.74 5.44
N VAL A 330 34.88 10.43 5.25
CA VAL A 330 34.13 9.85 4.12
C VAL A 330 32.69 10.36 4.11
N MET A 331 32.01 10.31 5.27
CA MET A 331 30.65 10.83 5.38
C MET A 331 30.56 12.33 5.11
N GLY A 332 31.59 13.11 5.48
CA GLY A 332 31.67 14.54 5.16
C GLY A 332 31.64 14.80 3.65
N GLU A 333 32.42 14.05 2.86
CA GLU A 333 32.41 14.16 1.39
C GLU A 333 31.03 13.80 0.80
N ILE A 334 30.39 12.74 1.31
CA ILE A 334 29.05 12.34 0.88
C ILE A 334 28.02 13.44 1.17
N ILE A 335 28.06 14.00 2.37
CA ILE A 335 27.14 15.05 2.81
C ILE A 335 27.32 16.31 1.96
N GLU A 336 28.57 16.69 1.66
CA GLU A 336 28.86 17.81 0.77
C GLU A 336 28.31 17.57 -0.65
N ASN A 337 28.46 16.37 -1.20
CA ASN A 337 27.92 16.03 -2.51
C ASN A 337 26.38 16.08 -2.56
N LEU A 338 25.70 15.58 -1.52
CA LEU A 338 24.25 15.61 -1.41
C LEU A 338 23.69 17.04 -1.23
N ASN A 339 24.52 17.99 -0.78
CA ASN A 339 24.18 19.40 -0.67
C ASN A 339 24.53 20.20 -1.95
N ASP A 340 25.67 19.90 -2.57
CA ASP A 340 26.17 20.52 -3.79
C ASP A 340 26.66 19.45 -4.77
N LYS A 341 25.84 19.18 -5.78
CA LYS A 341 26.14 18.17 -6.81
C LYS A 341 27.42 18.47 -7.62
N ASN A 342 27.95 19.69 -7.58
CA ASN A 342 29.20 20.03 -8.25
C ASN A 342 30.44 19.50 -7.49
N LYS A 343 30.27 19.08 -6.24
CA LYS A 343 31.32 18.48 -5.42
C LYS A 343 31.18 16.98 -5.43
N GLU A 344 31.71 16.32 -6.45
CA GLU A 344 31.72 14.85 -6.51
C GLU A 344 32.63 14.27 -5.42
N PRO A 345 32.21 13.22 -4.70
CA PRO A 345 33.04 12.56 -3.72
C PRO A 345 34.16 11.78 -4.42
N SER A 346 35.30 11.62 -3.75
CA SER A 346 36.41 10.84 -4.31
C SER A 346 35.99 9.38 -4.55
N GLN A 347 36.27 8.83 -5.74
CA GLN A 347 35.99 7.42 -6.04
C GLN A 347 36.76 6.46 -5.10
N ASP A 348 37.88 6.90 -4.52
CA ASP A 348 38.71 6.07 -3.65
C ASP A 348 38.03 5.70 -2.33
N ILE A 349 37.02 6.46 -1.89
CA ILE A 349 36.25 6.17 -0.66
C ILE A 349 35.22 5.07 -0.88
N PHE A 350 35.05 4.59 -2.10
CA PHE A 350 34.13 3.52 -2.48
C PHE A 350 34.86 2.27 -2.97
N THR A 351 34.15 1.16 -2.92
CA THR A 351 34.36 0.03 -3.85
C THR A 351 33.69 0.33 -5.19
N GLU A 352 34.00 -0.43 -6.24
CA GLU A 352 33.38 -0.25 -7.55
C GLU A 352 31.84 -0.42 -7.47
N GLU A 353 31.38 -1.47 -6.82
CA GLU A 353 29.96 -1.76 -6.64
C GLU A 353 29.27 -0.68 -5.79
N GLY A 354 29.93 -0.24 -4.71
CA GLY A 354 29.43 0.81 -3.83
C GLY A 354 29.28 2.15 -4.54
N TYR A 355 30.23 2.52 -5.39
CA TYR A 355 30.15 3.75 -6.19
C TYR A 355 29.00 3.70 -7.20
N GLN A 356 28.86 2.59 -7.93
CA GLN A 356 27.77 2.40 -8.88
C GLN A 356 26.39 2.47 -8.20
N GLN A 357 26.25 1.89 -7.01
CA GLN A 357 25.00 1.96 -6.24
C GLN A 357 24.72 3.38 -5.74
N PHE A 358 25.75 4.08 -5.23
CA PHE A 358 25.63 5.47 -4.80
C PHE A 358 25.17 6.38 -5.95
N GLN A 359 25.81 6.28 -7.12
CA GLN A 359 25.40 7.02 -8.32
C GLN A 359 23.94 6.75 -8.67
N LYS A 360 23.53 5.48 -8.69
CA LYS A 360 22.12 5.12 -8.94
C LYS A 360 21.16 5.77 -7.94
N ILE A 361 21.51 5.87 -6.66
CA ILE A 361 20.66 6.51 -5.64
C ILE A 361 20.59 8.03 -5.84
N VAL A 362 21.72 8.68 -6.11
CA VAL A 362 21.76 10.13 -6.34
C VAL A 362 20.96 10.49 -7.60
N GLU A 363 21.08 9.68 -8.65
CA GLU A 363 20.34 9.83 -9.91
C GLU A 363 18.86 9.41 -9.80
N TYR A 364 18.53 8.46 -8.91
CA TYR A 364 17.18 7.90 -8.78
C TYR A 364 16.11 8.98 -8.64
N GLY A 365 16.38 10.04 -7.87
CA GLY A 365 15.45 11.17 -7.75
C GLY A 365 16.13 12.41 -7.20
N ASN A 366 17.13 12.95 -7.89
CA ASN A 366 17.83 14.20 -7.53
C ASN A 366 18.02 14.40 -6.02
N ALA A 367 18.65 13.42 -5.36
CA ALA A 367 18.82 13.40 -3.92
C ALA A 367 19.37 14.73 -3.37
N ARG A 368 18.72 15.28 -2.33
CA ARG A 368 19.15 16.45 -1.57
C ARG A 368 19.09 16.16 -0.08
N LEU A 369 20.10 16.57 0.67
CA LEU A 369 20.11 16.39 2.12
C LEU A 369 18.94 17.13 2.79
N LEU A 370 18.29 16.48 3.75
CA LEU A 370 17.18 17.09 4.49
C LEU A 370 17.64 18.00 5.65
N SER A 371 18.79 17.70 6.21
CA SER A 371 19.31 18.33 7.44
C SER A 371 20.82 18.20 7.49
N ASP A 372 21.52 19.31 7.73
CA ASP A 372 22.96 19.29 8.05
C ASP A 372 23.23 18.84 9.48
N ASP A 373 22.23 19.00 10.36
CA ASP A 373 22.27 18.53 11.75
C ASP A 373 21.72 17.11 11.80
N MET A 374 22.62 16.14 11.92
CA MET A 374 22.33 14.71 11.93
C MET A 374 23.13 14.02 13.03
N ASN A 375 22.43 13.24 13.85
CA ASN A 375 23.06 12.34 14.81
C ASN A 375 23.36 11.01 14.13
N LEU A 376 24.46 10.96 13.38
CA LEU A 376 24.94 9.73 12.76
C LEU A 376 25.53 8.80 13.83
N PHE A 377 25.22 7.52 13.72
CA PHE A 377 25.88 6.47 14.48
C PHE A 377 26.32 5.34 13.56
N ALA A 378 27.31 4.58 14.02
CA ALA A 378 27.83 3.41 13.34
C ALA A 378 27.50 2.15 14.13
N ALA A 379 26.95 1.15 13.45
CA ALA A 379 26.67 -0.16 14.00
C ALA A 379 27.41 -1.24 13.21
N ARG A 380 28.04 -2.17 13.91
CA ARG A 380 28.70 -3.33 13.28
C ARG A 380 27.67 -4.41 13.00
N VAL A 381 27.70 -4.95 11.78
CA VAL A 381 26.87 -6.08 11.35
C VAL A 381 27.79 -7.03 10.60
N ASN A 382 28.07 -8.20 11.17
CA ASN A 382 29.12 -9.09 10.65
C ASN A 382 30.49 -8.38 10.56
N ASP A 383 31.14 -8.51 9.40
CA ASP A 383 32.42 -7.88 9.05
C ASP A 383 32.26 -6.44 8.52
N GLU A 384 31.03 -5.92 8.47
CA GLU A 384 30.71 -4.60 7.92
C GLU A 384 30.31 -3.60 9.01
N VAL A 385 30.43 -2.32 8.69
CA VAL A 385 29.94 -1.23 9.54
C VAL A 385 28.91 -0.41 8.78
N THR A 386 27.71 -0.29 9.34
CA THR A 386 26.63 0.53 8.80
C THR A 386 26.58 1.87 9.52
N VAL A 387 26.77 2.96 8.78
CA VAL A 387 26.52 4.33 9.25
C VAL A 387 25.09 4.75 8.90
N ARG A 388 24.34 5.22 9.89
CA ARG A 388 22.92 5.59 9.75
C ARG A 388 22.48 6.59 10.82
N PRO A 389 21.33 7.27 10.64
CA PRO A 389 20.59 7.46 9.40
C PRO A 389 20.95 8.78 8.69
N VAL A 390 20.99 8.80 7.36
CA VAL A 390 21.19 10.04 6.57
C VAL A 390 19.87 10.44 5.90
N PRO A 391 19.15 11.49 6.35
CA PRO A 391 17.89 11.92 5.77
C PRO A 391 18.09 12.64 4.44
N VAL A 392 17.38 12.16 3.43
CA VAL A 392 17.45 12.66 2.06
C VAL A 392 16.05 12.89 1.52
N GLN A 393 15.85 14.01 0.84
CA GLN A 393 14.68 14.26 0.01
C GLN A 393 14.99 13.89 -1.44
N PHE A 394 14.06 13.19 -2.07
CA PHE A 394 14.12 12.80 -3.47
C PHE A 394 13.06 13.56 -4.27
N GLU A 395 13.46 14.10 -5.42
CA GLU A 395 12.67 14.87 -6.38
C GLU A 395 12.90 14.36 -7.81
N PHE A 396 11.82 14.11 -8.54
CA PHE A 396 11.85 13.49 -9.86
C PHE A 396 11.38 14.50 -10.90
N SER A 397 12.19 14.76 -11.93
CA SER A 397 11.91 15.81 -12.92
C SER A 397 10.61 15.60 -13.71
N ASN A 398 10.13 14.35 -13.80
CA ASN A 398 8.92 13.96 -14.54
C ASN A 398 7.73 13.60 -13.65
N ASN A 399 7.78 13.86 -12.33
CA ASN A 399 6.74 13.44 -11.39
C ASN A 399 6.39 14.57 -10.40
N ASP A 400 5.09 14.74 -10.14
CA ASP A 400 4.57 15.74 -9.18
C ASP A 400 4.67 15.25 -7.73
N ARG A 401 5.77 14.60 -7.36
CA ARG A 401 5.98 14.09 -6.00
C ARG A 401 7.44 14.15 -5.56
N LYS A 402 7.63 14.60 -4.31
CA LYS A 402 8.84 14.44 -3.52
C LYS A 402 8.58 13.44 -2.40
N PHE A 403 9.61 12.76 -1.94
CA PHE A 403 9.52 11.99 -0.71
C PHE A 403 10.81 12.09 0.08
N THR A 404 10.71 11.92 1.39
CA THR A 404 11.87 11.85 2.27
C THR A 404 12.13 10.40 2.63
N GLU A 405 13.39 9.98 2.58
CA GLU A 405 13.84 8.64 2.99
C GLU A 405 15.16 8.78 3.74
N TYR A 406 15.47 7.80 4.57
CA TYR A 406 16.79 7.69 5.18
C TYR A 406 17.68 6.78 4.35
N LEU A 407 18.96 7.11 4.27
CA LEU A 407 19.99 6.26 3.69
C LEU A 407 20.87 5.66 4.78
N THR A 408 21.38 4.47 4.49
CA THR A 408 22.43 3.80 5.26
C THR A 408 23.65 3.59 4.36
N PHE A 409 24.84 3.84 4.90
CA PHE A 409 26.10 3.65 4.20
C PHE A 409 26.84 2.48 4.84
N ILE A 410 27.14 1.46 4.05
CA ILE A 410 27.78 0.24 4.52
C ILE A 410 29.24 0.28 4.11
N PHE A 411 30.11 0.09 5.11
CA PHE A 411 31.56 0.12 5.00
C PHE A 411 32.11 -1.28 5.14
N ASN A 412 33.03 -1.63 4.23
CA ASN A 412 33.81 -2.86 4.31
C ASN A 412 34.97 -2.74 5.32
N GLU A 413 35.77 -3.81 5.43
CA GLU A 413 36.95 -3.87 6.32
C GLU A 413 38.02 -2.79 6.02
N ASP A 414 38.09 -2.30 4.78
CA ASP A 414 39.01 -1.23 4.35
C ASP A 414 38.46 0.18 4.63
N ASN A 415 37.31 0.31 5.31
CA ASN A 415 36.55 1.55 5.50
C ASN A 415 36.15 2.24 4.19
N LYS A 416 35.93 1.46 3.13
CA LYS A 416 35.34 1.93 1.87
C LYS A 416 33.86 1.62 1.85
N ILE A 417 33.06 2.52 1.27
CA ILE A 417 31.63 2.30 1.06
C ILE A 417 31.46 1.17 0.03
N ASN A 418 30.86 0.06 0.44
CA ASN A 418 30.54 -1.06 -0.44
C ASN A 418 29.06 -1.14 -0.82
N ALA A 419 28.18 -0.48 -0.06
CA ALA A 419 26.78 -0.36 -0.41
C ALA A 419 26.13 0.89 0.19
N VAL A 420 25.07 1.35 -0.48
CA VAL A 420 24.20 2.43 -0.02
C VAL A 420 22.76 1.97 -0.17
N ASN A 421 21.99 1.97 0.90
CA ASN A 421 20.62 1.45 0.91
C ASN A 421 19.61 2.48 1.42
N PHE A 422 18.38 2.37 0.92
CA PHE A 422 17.23 2.96 1.59
C PHE A 422 17.01 2.23 2.92
N ALA A 423 16.94 3.00 4.00
CA ALA A 423 16.67 2.47 5.32
C ALA A 423 15.22 1.96 5.43
N LEU A 424 15.01 1.06 6.39
CA LEU A 424 13.67 0.79 6.91
C LEU A 424 13.17 1.98 7.73
N GLY A 425 11.85 2.14 7.80
CA GLY A 425 11.24 3.10 8.72
C GLY A 425 11.56 2.74 10.18
N GLU A 426 11.70 3.76 11.04
CA GLU A 426 12.10 3.57 12.44
C GLU A 426 11.18 2.60 13.22
N ILE A 427 9.91 2.54 12.86
CA ILE A 427 8.93 1.68 13.52
C ILE A 427 9.17 0.21 13.17
N ALA A 428 9.49 -0.08 11.91
CA ALA A 428 9.87 -1.43 11.49
C ALA A 428 11.21 -1.86 12.14
N ILE A 429 12.16 -0.93 12.25
CA ILE A 429 13.42 -1.17 12.97
C ILE A 429 13.13 -1.50 14.44
N ASN A 430 12.34 -0.67 15.11
CA ASN A 430 12.03 -0.84 16.52
C ASN A 430 11.24 -2.13 16.80
N ASP A 431 10.32 -2.56 15.91
CA ASP A 431 9.64 -3.85 16.05
C ASP A 431 10.62 -5.03 16.08
N ILE A 432 11.67 -4.96 15.26
CA ILE A 432 12.71 -6.00 15.21
C ILE A 432 13.65 -5.88 16.42
N LEU A 433 14.12 -4.68 16.75
CA LEU A 433 15.08 -4.45 17.84
C LEU A 433 14.51 -4.78 19.23
N ASN A 434 13.22 -4.49 19.45
CA ASN A 434 12.55 -4.72 20.74
C ASN A 434 12.23 -6.20 21.03
N LYS A 435 12.49 -7.13 20.11
CA LYS A 435 12.32 -8.57 20.37
C LYS A 435 13.31 -9.04 21.44
N SER A 436 12.94 -10.06 22.22
CA SER A 436 13.77 -10.52 23.34
C SER A 436 15.11 -11.13 22.88
N GLU A 437 16.12 -11.16 23.74
CA GLU A 437 17.39 -11.84 23.43
C GLU A 437 17.22 -13.35 23.19
N ALA A 438 16.20 -13.96 23.80
CA ALA A 438 15.84 -15.35 23.54
C ALA A 438 15.31 -15.57 22.10
N TRP A 439 14.75 -14.54 21.47
CA TRP A 439 14.31 -14.58 20.08
C TRP A 439 15.51 -14.52 19.12
N GLY A 440 16.51 -13.70 19.44
CA GLY A 440 17.74 -13.60 18.69
C GLY A 440 18.67 -12.57 19.32
N THR A 441 19.97 -12.72 19.09
CA THR A 441 20.95 -11.71 19.50
C THR A 441 20.68 -10.41 18.76
N LEU A 442 21.16 -9.30 19.31
CA LEU A 442 21.05 -8.01 18.65
C LEU A 442 21.77 -7.96 17.28
N GLU A 443 22.88 -8.69 17.11
CA GLU A 443 23.51 -8.88 15.80
C GLU A 443 22.55 -9.53 14.79
N ASN A 444 21.84 -10.60 15.19
CA ASN A 444 20.85 -11.25 14.33
C ASN A 444 19.71 -10.29 13.95
N LYS A 445 19.27 -9.43 14.88
CA LYS A 445 18.23 -8.41 14.61
C LYS A 445 18.70 -7.41 13.55
N TYR A 446 19.94 -6.94 13.64
CA TYR A 446 20.52 -6.05 12.63
C TYR A 446 20.77 -6.73 11.28
N GLN A 447 21.13 -8.01 11.26
CA GLN A 447 21.22 -8.79 10.01
C GLN A 447 19.88 -8.80 9.25
N ILE A 448 18.76 -8.94 9.97
CA ILE A 448 17.42 -8.90 9.38
C ILE A 448 17.11 -7.49 8.85
N ILE A 449 17.40 -6.44 9.62
CA ILE A 449 17.21 -5.05 9.19
C ILE A 449 18.02 -4.80 7.92
N GLN A 450 19.32 -5.12 7.92
CA GLN A 450 20.21 -4.91 6.79
C GLN A 450 19.74 -5.67 5.55
N PHE A 451 19.34 -6.94 5.70
CA PHE A 451 18.78 -7.73 4.61
C PHE A 451 17.54 -7.08 3.99
N MET A 452 16.62 -6.60 4.83
CA MET A 452 15.39 -5.95 4.38
C MET A 452 15.64 -4.60 3.69
N GLU A 453 16.67 -3.86 4.12
CA GLU A 453 17.13 -2.61 3.49
C GLU A 453 17.75 -2.88 2.11
N TYR A 454 18.57 -3.92 1.98
CA TYR A 454 19.08 -4.40 0.69
C TYR A 454 17.93 -4.82 -0.24
N TYR A 455 16.97 -5.60 0.28
CA TYR A 455 15.83 -6.07 -0.50
C TYR A 455 14.96 -4.90 -0.99
N LYS A 456 14.62 -3.92 -0.13
CA LYS A 456 13.92 -2.68 -0.53
C LYS A 456 14.69 -1.96 -1.65
N THR A 457 15.99 -1.74 -1.43
CA THR A 457 16.85 -0.99 -2.35
C THR A 457 16.99 -1.68 -3.70
N ALA A 458 17.09 -3.00 -3.73
CA ALA A 458 17.20 -3.76 -4.97
C ALA A 458 15.99 -3.57 -5.88
N TYR A 459 14.77 -3.48 -5.33
CA TYR A 459 13.58 -3.18 -6.14
C TYR A 459 13.58 -1.73 -6.62
N CYS A 460 13.89 -0.77 -5.74
CA CYS A 460 13.90 0.64 -6.11
C CYS A 460 14.91 0.95 -7.23
N LEU A 461 16.11 0.37 -7.13
CA LEU A 461 17.20 0.54 -8.10
C LEU A 461 17.18 -0.50 -9.23
N LYS A 462 16.15 -1.35 -9.29
CA LYS A 462 15.98 -2.40 -10.31
C LYS A 462 17.18 -3.36 -10.41
N ASN A 463 17.82 -3.66 -9.28
CA ASN A 463 18.96 -4.57 -9.20
C ASN A 463 18.49 -6.03 -9.27
N VAL A 464 18.35 -6.52 -10.50
CA VAL A 464 17.92 -7.90 -10.77
C VAL A 464 18.96 -8.91 -10.28
N ASP A 465 20.24 -8.59 -10.38
CA ASP A 465 21.31 -9.53 -10.02
C ASP A 465 21.25 -9.89 -8.53
N PHE A 466 20.99 -8.90 -7.67
CA PHE A 466 20.70 -9.15 -6.26
C PHE A 466 19.51 -10.07 -6.07
N VAL A 467 18.38 -9.78 -6.74
CA VAL A 467 17.16 -10.61 -6.65
C VAL A 467 17.43 -12.03 -7.14
N GLN A 468 18.22 -12.21 -8.19
CA GLN A 468 18.58 -13.53 -8.68
C GLN A 468 19.48 -14.29 -7.69
N ASN A 469 20.42 -13.62 -7.03
CA ASN A 469 21.37 -14.28 -6.13
C ASN A 469 20.78 -14.64 -4.77
N VAL A 470 19.86 -13.82 -4.27
CA VAL A 470 19.27 -13.99 -2.95
C VAL A 470 18.18 -15.07 -2.91
N PHE A 471 17.57 -15.44 -4.05
CA PHE A 471 16.63 -16.56 -4.08
C PHE A 471 17.36 -17.89 -4.17
N ALA A 472 16.97 -18.87 -3.34
CA ALA A 472 17.44 -20.25 -3.47
C ALA A 472 17.03 -20.83 -4.83
N ASP A 473 17.83 -21.75 -5.39
CA ASP A 473 17.53 -22.32 -6.72
C ASP A 473 16.22 -23.10 -6.77
N ASN A 474 15.85 -23.71 -5.64
CA ASN A 474 14.57 -24.38 -5.41
C ASN A 474 13.56 -23.51 -4.66
N ALA A 475 13.70 -22.18 -4.69
CA ALA A 475 12.79 -21.28 -3.99
C ALA A 475 11.33 -21.46 -4.46
N LEU A 476 10.41 -21.52 -3.50
CA LEU A 476 8.98 -21.53 -3.77
C LEU A 476 8.48 -20.10 -3.92
N ILE A 477 8.03 -19.75 -5.13
CA ILE A 477 7.53 -18.41 -5.43
C ILE A 477 6.05 -18.47 -5.75
N ILE A 478 5.23 -17.79 -4.94
CA ILE A 478 3.78 -17.72 -5.08
C ILE A 478 3.39 -16.28 -5.44
N ILE A 479 2.67 -16.11 -6.57
CA ILE A 479 2.17 -14.81 -7.04
C ILE A 479 0.65 -14.81 -7.14
N GLY A 480 -0.03 -14.46 -6.05
CA GLY A 480 -1.47 -14.31 -6.00
C GLY A 480 -2.25 -15.63 -5.88
N ASN A 481 -3.57 -15.49 -6.00
CA ASN A 481 -4.56 -16.54 -5.79
C ASN A 481 -5.33 -16.79 -7.09
N VAL A 482 -5.54 -18.05 -7.46
CA VAL A 482 -6.51 -18.48 -8.48
C VAL A 482 -7.72 -19.07 -7.76
N LEU A 483 -8.92 -18.62 -8.14
CA LEU A 483 -10.16 -19.30 -7.78
C LEU A 483 -10.18 -20.63 -8.56
N LYS A 484 -10.20 -21.76 -7.83
CA LYS A 484 -10.09 -23.15 -8.36
C LYS A 484 -10.56 -23.32 -9.82
N GLN A 485 -9.67 -23.84 -10.67
CA GLN A 485 -10.07 -24.91 -11.59
C GLN A 485 -9.53 -26.25 -11.04
N ASP A 486 -10.10 -27.36 -11.52
CA ASP A 486 -10.03 -28.65 -10.84
C ASP A 486 -8.61 -29.23 -10.61
N LYS A 487 -8.41 -29.69 -9.36
CA LYS A 487 -7.43 -30.64 -8.77
C LYS A 487 -5.92 -30.31 -8.85
N PRO A 488 -5.24 -30.14 -7.69
CA PRO A 488 -3.79 -30.14 -7.61
C PRO A 488 -3.19 -31.55 -7.46
N ILE A 489 -1.96 -31.70 -7.96
CA ILE A 489 -1.03 -32.82 -7.74
C ILE A 489 0.02 -32.41 -6.68
N GLU A 490 0.40 -33.40 -5.87
CA GLU A 490 1.57 -33.50 -4.96
C GLU A 490 1.46 -33.12 -3.46
N ASN A 491 1.98 -34.05 -2.64
CA ASN A 491 1.72 -34.32 -1.22
C ASN A 491 2.56 -33.51 -0.20
N MET A 492 3.13 -32.36 -0.57
CA MET A 492 3.99 -31.58 0.35
C MET A 492 3.28 -30.39 1.04
N TYR A 493 2.00 -30.13 0.69
CA TYR A 493 1.34 -28.84 0.98
C TYR A 493 -0.08 -28.97 1.56
N GLN A 494 -0.36 -30.03 2.31
CA GLN A 494 -1.71 -30.37 2.80
C GLN A 494 -2.38 -29.30 3.70
N LYS A 495 -1.67 -28.26 4.14
CA LYS A 495 -2.26 -27.18 4.96
C LYS A 495 -2.81 -25.99 4.18
N LEU A 496 -2.46 -25.84 2.90
CA LEU A 496 -2.94 -24.76 2.02
C LEU A 496 -4.26 -25.16 1.31
N GLU A 497 -5.15 -25.86 2.03
CA GLU A 497 -6.43 -26.30 1.49
C GLU A 497 -7.38 -25.10 1.43
N ASN A 498 -7.53 -24.50 0.24
CA ASN A 498 -8.75 -23.83 -0.29
C ASN A 498 -8.46 -22.85 -1.44
N VAL A 499 -7.20 -22.59 -1.80
CA VAL A 499 -6.81 -21.66 -2.87
C VAL A 499 -5.76 -22.31 -3.78
N GLU A 500 -5.95 -22.20 -5.10
CA GLU A 500 -4.94 -22.64 -6.07
C GLU A 500 -3.97 -21.48 -6.30
N TYR A 501 -2.72 -21.63 -5.89
CA TYR A 501 -1.72 -20.57 -5.98
C TYR A 501 -0.98 -20.63 -7.31
N VAL A 502 -0.75 -19.47 -7.95
CA VAL A 502 0.16 -19.42 -9.10
C VAL A 502 1.59 -19.54 -8.59
N ARG A 503 2.23 -20.66 -8.93
CA ARG A 503 3.62 -20.95 -8.58
C ARG A 503 4.53 -20.61 -9.74
N LEU A 504 5.68 -20.02 -9.42
CA LEU A 504 6.75 -19.76 -10.37
C LEU A 504 8.04 -20.42 -9.87
N SER A 505 8.85 -20.87 -10.81
CA SER A 505 10.27 -21.10 -10.57
C SER A 505 11.01 -19.77 -10.38
N LYS A 506 12.22 -19.83 -9.78
CA LYS A 506 13.14 -18.70 -9.69
C LYS A 506 13.39 -18.04 -11.06
N GLN A 507 13.63 -18.84 -12.09
CA GLN A 507 13.90 -18.34 -13.44
C GLN A 507 12.70 -17.55 -14.00
N GLU A 508 11.50 -18.14 -13.98
CA GLU A 508 10.29 -17.47 -14.49
C GLU A 508 9.99 -16.18 -13.73
N TYR A 509 10.22 -16.17 -12.41
CA TYR A 509 10.01 -14.99 -11.59
C TYR A 509 10.99 -13.87 -11.96
N VAL A 510 12.28 -14.18 -12.04
CA VAL A 510 13.33 -13.21 -12.40
C VAL A 510 13.10 -12.65 -13.81
N GLU A 511 12.74 -13.49 -14.79
CA GLU A 511 12.42 -13.04 -16.15
C GLU A 511 11.24 -12.06 -16.18
N ARG A 512 10.17 -12.34 -15.42
CA ARG A 512 9.02 -11.41 -15.28
C ARG A 512 9.44 -10.10 -14.64
N LEU A 513 10.26 -10.16 -13.59
CA LEU A 513 10.74 -8.98 -12.89
C LEU A 513 11.64 -8.11 -13.77
N GLN A 514 12.54 -8.72 -14.55
CA GLN A 514 13.38 -8.03 -15.54
C GLN A 514 12.53 -7.24 -16.54
N ASN A 515 11.46 -7.85 -17.06
CA ASN A 515 10.56 -7.18 -18.00
C ASN A 515 9.85 -6.00 -17.33
N ALA A 516 9.36 -6.16 -16.10
CA ALA A 516 8.74 -5.08 -15.35
C ALA A 516 9.71 -3.92 -15.06
N PHE A 517 10.96 -4.22 -14.72
CA PHE A 517 11.98 -3.21 -14.47
C PHE A 517 12.34 -2.42 -15.73
N ARG A 518 12.45 -3.09 -16.89
CA ARG A 518 12.72 -2.45 -18.19
C ARG A 518 11.57 -1.56 -18.65
N SER A 519 10.32 -1.94 -18.38
CA SER A 519 9.13 -1.22 -18.88
C SER A 519 8.75 0.01 -18.07
N ASN A 520 9.37 0.23 -16.91
CA ASN A 520 9.03 1.33 -16.01
C ASN A 520 10.20 2.30 -15.87
N GLU A 521 9.93 3.60 -15.81
CA GLU A 521 10.94 4.63 -15.56
C GLU A 521 11.46 4.54 -14.13
N TYR A 522 10.57 4.33 -13.16
CA TYR A 522 10.89 4.08 -11.76
C TYR A 522 10.09 2.92 -11.20
N VAL A 523 10.62 2.32 -10.13
CA VAL A 523 9.91 1.39 -9.25
C VAL A 523 10.12 1.90 -7.84
N ASN A 524 9.06 2.10 -7.08
CA ASN A 524 9.13 2.46 -5.67
C ASN A 524 8.36 1.42 -4.87
N VAL A 525 9.00 0.89 -3.84
CA VAL A 525 8.39 -0.05 -2.91
C VAL A 525 8.44 0.53 -1.50
N SER A 526 7.28 0.61 -0.87
CA SER A 526 7.18 0.92 0.56
C SER A 526 6.66 -0.29 1.33
N PHE A 527 7.23 -0.47 2.52
CA PHE A 527 6.85 -1.52 3.46
C PHE A 527 6.07 -0.90 4.62
N GLU A 528 4.89 -1.43 4.85
CA GLU A 528 3.98 -1.12 5.95
C GLU A 528 3.70 -2.42 6.72
N ASP A 529 3.25 -2.35 7.97
CA ASP A 529 2.73 -3.51 8.73
C ASP A 529 3.68 -4.74 8.69
N ASN A 530 4.84 -4.62 9.34
CA ASN A 530 5.88 -5.66 9.37
C ASN A 530 5.72 -6.56 10.60
N THR A 531 5.69 -7.87 10.40
CA THR A 531 5.81 -8.88 11.44
C THR A 531 6.94 -9.85 11.12
N VAL A 532 7.84 -10.07 12.09
CA VAL A 532 8.95 -11.03 11.96
C VAL A 532 8.81 -12.16 12.99
N LYS A 533 8.78 -13.41 12.50
CA LYS A 533 8.83 -14.65 13.29
C LYS A 533 10.14 -15.39 13.02
N LYS A 534 10.63 -16.14 14.01
CA LYS A 534 11.82 -17.01 13.88
C LYS A 534 11.40 -18.47 13.97
N VAL A 535 12.05 -19.33 13.20
CA VAL A 535 11.95 -20.80 13.35
C VAL A 535 12.51 -21.22 14.72
N ASN A 536 11.89 -22.22 15.35
CA ASN A 536 12.40 -22.75 16.62
C ASN A 536 13.77 -23.42 16.42
N GLY A 537 14.72 -23.14 17.32
CA GLY A 537 16.06 -23.70 17.29
C GLY A 537 17.15 -22.65 17.12
N ASP A 538 18.36 -23.12 16.83
CA ASP A 538 19.54 -22.28 16.67
C ASP A 538 19.66 -21.68 15.25
N ASP A 539 18.92 -22.23 14.28
CA ASP A 539 18.91 -21.76 12.90
C ASP A 539 18.46 -20.31 12.79
N LYS A 540 19.14 -19.55 11.94
CA LYS A 540 18.82 -18.16 11.61
C LYS A 540 17.82 -18.07 10.46
N ILE A 541 16.72 -18.83 10.57
CA ILE A 541 15.63 -18.81 9.59
C ILE A 541 14.46 -17.98 10.13
N TYR A 542 14.02 -17.02 9.33
CA TYR A 542 13.01 -16.04 9.69
C TYR A 542 11.88 -16.01 8.67
N GLY A 543 10.65 -15.88 9.16
CA GLY A 543 9.46 -15.56 8.37
C GLY A 543 9.10 -14.10 8.54
N ILE A 544 9.10 -13.33 7.46
CA ILE A 544 8.81 -11.89 7.45
C ILE A 544 7.52 -11.66 6.67
N GLN A 545 6.54 -11.03 7.31
CA GLN A 545 5.25 -10.64 6.73
C GLN A 545 5.17 -9.12 6.65
N ILE A 546 4.85 -8.58 5.47
CA ILE A 546 4.86 -7.13 5.20
C ILE A 546 3.69 -6.76 4.29
N ALA A 547 2.97 -5.67 4.62
CA ALA A 547 2.13 -4.98 3.64
C ALA A 547 3.03 -4.20 2.66
N GLN A 548 3.13 -4.71 1.44
CA GLN A 548 3.93 -4.12 0.38
C GLN A 548 3.05 -3.22 -0.48
N ASN A 549 3.42 -1.94 -0.55
CA ASN A 549 2.88 -1.03 -1.55
C ASN A 549 3.91 -0.89 -2.68
N TYR A 550 3.47 -1.12 -3.91
CA TYR A 550 4.29 -1.04 -5.10
C TYR A 550 3.77 0.08 -6.00
N TRP A 551 4.67 0.93 -6.49
CA TRP A 551 4.38 1.94 -7.49
C TRP A 551 5.42 1.91 -8.61
N SER A 552 4.96 2.11 -9.82
CA SER A 552 5.80 2.34 -10.98
C SER A 552 5.13 3.33 -11.92
N SER A 553 5.79 3.67 -13.02
CA SER A 553 5.30 4.65 -14.00
C SER A 553 3.88 4.36 -14.52
N ASN A 554 3.45 3.10 -14.54
CA ASN A 554 2.17 2.69 -15.12
C ASN A 554 1.34 1.74 -14.23
N TYR A 555 1.81 1.41 -13.02
CA TYR A 555 1.19 0.42 -12.16
C TYR A 555 1.28 0.81 -10.68
N ALA A 556 0.25 0.50 -9.92
CA ALA A 556 0.23 0.68 -8.48
C ALA A 556 -0.59 -0.45 -7.86
N ASP A 557 -0.05 -1.08 -6.81
CA ASP A 557 -0.70 -2.21 -6.15
C ASP A 557 -0.33 -2.27 -4.67
N LYS A 558 -1.18 -2.93 -3.89
CA LYS A 558 -0.95 -3.25 -2.50
C LYS A 558 -1.23 -4.74 -2.29
N GLY A 559 -0.29 -5.42 -1.67
CA GLY A 559 -0.53 -6.78 -1.21
C GLY A 559 0.30 -7.11 0.02
N TYR A 560 0.17 -8.34 0.47
CA TYR A 560 0.87 -8.87 1.62
C TYR A 560 1.95 -9.82 1.12
N LEU A 561 3.20 -9.41 1.35
CA LEU A 561 4.40 -10.16 1.03
C LEU A 561 4.78 -11.01 2.26
N PHE A 562 5.09 -12.27 2.02
CA PHE A 562 5.78 -13.12 2.96
C PHE A 562 7.09 -13.61 2.38
N LEU A 563 8.16 -13.54 3.18
CA LEU A 563 9.49 -14.05 2.86
C LEU A 563 9.93 -15.03 3.96
N MET A 564 10.37 -16.22 3.55
CA MET A 564 11.11 -17.14 4.42
C MET A 564 12.59 -17.05 4.06
N ILE A 565 13.39 -16.50 4.96
CA ILE A 565 14.78 -16.12 4.72
C ILE A 565 15.69 -16.92 5.65
N ASP A 566 16.79 -17.39 5.09
CA ASP A 566 17.91 -18.02 5.77
C ASP A 566 19.08 -17.05 5.84
N LEU A 567 19.48 -16.70 7.06
CA LEU A 567 20.60 -15.83 7.39
C LEU A 567 21.72 -16.58 8.14
N ASN A 568 21.79 -17.92 8.00
CA ASN A 568 22.86 -18.70 8.63
C ASN A 568 24.24 -18.36 8.06
N ASP A 569 24.32 -18.11 6.75
CA ASP A 569 25.45 -17.45 6.11
C ASP A 569 25.09 -15.98 5.82
N PRO A 570 25.59 -15.01 6.62
CA PRO A 570 25.25 -13.61 6.43
C PRO A 570 25.79 -13.00 5.13
N LYS A 571 26.80 -13.62 4.49
CA LYS A 571 27.36 -13.16 3.21
C LYS A 571 26.57 -13.69 2.02
N GLU A 572 25.87 -14.81 2.19
CA GLU A 572 25.03 -15.41 1.16
C GLU A 572 23.61 -15.73 1.67
N PRO A 573 22.82 -14.71 2.06
CA PRO A 573 21.47 -14.94 2.54
C PRO A 573 20.58 -15.54 1.43
N LYS A 574 19.67 -16.45 1.81
CA LYS A 574 18.78 -17.13 0.86
C LYS A 574 17.31 -16.96 1.20
N ILE A 575 16.49 -16.70 0.19
CA ILE A 575 15.03 -16.74 0.25
C ILE A 575 14.59 -18.11 -0.24
N TYR A 576 14.00 -18.90 0.66
CA TYR A 576 13.42 -20.21 0.34
C TYR A 576 11.96 -20.11 -0.10
N VAL A 577 11.22 -19.16 0.47
CA VAL A 577 9.81 -18.94 0.12
C VAL A 577 9.56 -17.46 -0.07
N ARG A 578 8.86 -17.13 -1.14
CA ARG A 578 8.29 -15.80 -1.37
C ARG A 578 6.86 -15.94 -1.81
N SER A 579 5.91 -15.45 -1.02
CA SER A 579 4.51 -15.37 -1.44
C SER A 579 4.01 -13.94 -1.43
N TRP A 580 3.17 -13.62 -2.39
CA TRP A 580 2.48 -12.34 -2.45
C TRP A 580 0.98 -12.59 -2.62
N GLN A 581 0.15 -12.00 -1.76
CA GLN A 581 -1.32 -12.08 -1.85
C GLN A 581 -1.95 -10.69 -1.90
N PRO A 582 -2.93 -10.44 -2.79
CA PRO A 582 -3.52 -9.11 -2.96
C PRO A 582 -4.41 -8.72 -1.76
N VAL A 583 -4.98 -9.69 -1.06
CA VAL A 583 -5.89 -9.49 0.08
C VAL A 583 -5.59 -10.49 1.18
N LYS A 584 -5.94 -10.15 2.43
CA LYS A 584 -5.94 -11.10 3.56
C LYS A 584 -6.98 -12.22 3.31
N SER A 585 -6.77 -13.38 3.91
CA SER A 585 -7.73 -14.48 3.95
C SER A 585 -9.03 -14.06 4.67
N PRO A 586 -10.17 -14.78 4.51
CA PRO A 586 -11.44 -14.42 5.15
C PRO A 586 -11.39 -14.30 6.68
N ASP A 587 -10.46 -15.02 7.32
CA ASP A 587 -10.18 -14.99 8.77
C ASP A 587 -9.18 -13.90 9.18
N GLY A 588 -8.69 -13.10 8.22
CA GLY A 588 -7.69 -12.06 8.41
C GLY A 588 -6.24 -12.55 8.33
N SER A 589 -6.01 -13.84 8.13
CA SER A 589 -4.65 -14.38 8.01
C SER A 589 -3.96 -14.00 6.69
N ILE A 590 -2.65 -13.97 6.72
CA ILE A 590 -1.77 -13.90 5.54
C ILE A 590 -0.79 -15.06 5.63
N ILE A 591 -0.30 -15.54 4.48
CA ILE A 591 0.65 -16.66 4.44
C ILE A 591 1.83 -16.34 5.36
N GLY A 592 2.18 -17.30 6.22
CA GLY A 592 3.18 -17.15 7.26
C GLY A 592 4.06 -18.37 7.41
N LEU A 593 5.01 -18.27 8.34
CA LEU A 593 5.96 -19.35 8.63
C LEU A 593 5.27 -20.65 9.04
N GLU A 594 4.13 -20.53 9.74
CA GLU A 594 3.27 -21.62 10.19
C GLU A 594 2.67 -22.50 9.07
N ASP A 595 2.63 -22.00 7.84
CA ASP A 595 2.07 -22.69 6.69
C ASP A 595 3.06 -23.69 6.05
N PHE A 596 4.33 -23.63 6.45
CA PHE A 596 5.40 -24.44 5.88
C PHE A 596 5.91 -25.47 6.89
N GLN A 597 6.12 -26.69 6.41
CA GLN A 597 6.78 -27.73 7.21
C GLN A 597 8.30 -27.53 7.12
N LEU A 598 8.89 -27.23 8.26
CA LEU A 598 10.33 -27.11 8.44
C LEU A 598 10.77 -28.42 9.10
N TYR A 599 11.57 -29.21 8.38
CA TYR A 599 12.06 -30.51 8.83
C TYR A 599 13.43 -30.38 9.48
#